data_AF-I5C3N9-F1
#
_entry.id   AF-I5C3N9-F1
#
_cell.length_a   1.000
_cell.length_b   1.000
_cell.length_c   1.000
_cell.angle_alpha   90.00
_cell.angle_beta   90.00
_cell.angle_gamma   90.00
#
_symmetry.space_group_name_H-M   'P 1'
#
loop_
_entity.id
_entity.type
_entity.pdbx_description
1 polymer ?
#
loop_
_entity_poly.entity_id
_entity_poly.type
_entity_poly.pdbx_seq_one_letter_code
_entity_poly.pdbx_strand_id
1 'polypeptide(L)' 'MLYHFFHTLALLLVGAVALIRPERALGGVAIAFLLGILIFSGSLYVLAVFNLPFLGAITPFGGVAFIVGWVLFALKMRGK' A
#
# COMPACT_ATOMS: atom_id res chain seq x y z
N MET A 1 17.66 -3.94 1.24
CA MET A 1 17.48 -3.15 0.00
C MET A 1 16.52 -3.83 -0.98
N LEU A 2 16.69 -5.10 -1.35
CA LEU A 2 15.76 -5.81 -2.28
C LEU A 2 14.35 -6.05 -1.73
N TYR A 3 14.18 -6.23 -0.42
CA TYR A 3 12.88 -6.57 0.18
C TYR A 3 11.82 -5.47 0.03
N HIS A 4 12.18 -4.20 0.19
CA HIS A 4 11.24 -3.08 0.06
C HIS A 4 10.81 -2.86 -1.39
N PHE A 5 11.71 -3.08 -2.36
CA PHE A 5 11.45 -2.91 -3.80
C PHE A 5 10.39 -3.88 -4.34
N PHE A 6 10.43 -5.16 -3.91
CA PHE A 6 9.43 -6.15 -4.34
C PHE A 6 8.03 -5.85 -3.78
N HIS A 7 7.95 -5.28 -2.56
CA HIS A 7 6.65 -4.90 -1.97
C HIS A 7 6.04 -3.69 -2.69
N THR A 8 6.83 -2.67 -3.07
CA THR A 8 6.34 -1.54 -3.88
C THR A 8 5.98 -1.94 -5.31
N LEU A 9 6.70 -2.89 -5.91
CA LEU A 9 6.38 -3.39 -7.26
C LEU A 9 5.08 -4.22 -7.28
N ALA A 10 4.85 -5.04 -6.24
CA ALA A 10 3.59 -5.76 -6.08
C ALA A 10 2.39 -4.80 -5.95
N LEU A 11 2.57 -3.69 -5.25
CA LEU A 11 1.56 -2.62 -5.12
C LEU A 11 1.28 -1.88 -6.41
N LEU A 12 2.32 -1.60 -7.20
CA LEU A 12 2.19 -1.00 -8.53
C LEU A 12 1.35 -1.89 -9.46
N LEU A 13 1.58 -3.21 -9.41
CA LEU A 13 0.82 -4.19 -10.19
C LEU A 13 -0.67 -4.21 -9.80
N VAL A 14 -1.02 -4.04 -8.52
CA VAL A 14 -2.43 -3.93 -8.09
C VAL A 14 -3.08 -2.66 -8.62
N GLY A 15 -2.38 -1.53 -8.54
CA GLY A 15 -2.86 -0.26 -9.09
C GLY A 15 -3.10 -0.34 -10.60
N ALA A 16 -2.21 -1.02 -11.33
CA ALA A 16 -2.37 -1.26 -12.76
C ALA A 16 -3.60 -2.14 -13.08
N VAL A 17 -3.86 -3.17 -12.29
CA VAL A 17 -5.06 -4.03 -12.46
C VAL A 17 -6.35 -3.26 -12.17
N ALA A 18 -6.34 -2.32 -11.22
CA ALA A 18 -7.49 -1.50 -10.89
C ALA A 18 -7.91 -0.53 -12.03
N LEU A 19 -6.96 -0.09 -12.86
CA LEU A 19 -7.24 0.76 -14.04
C LEU A 19 -7.98 0.01 -15.16
N ILE A 20 -7.88 -1.32 -15.19
CA ILE A 20 -8.44 -2.16 -16.26
C ILE A 20 -9.90 -2.58 -15.95
N ARG A 21 -10.36 -2.44 -14.69
CA ARG A 21 -11.69 -2.90 -14.22
C ARG A 21 -12.42 -1.85 -13.37
N PRO A 22 -12.81 -0.71 -13.96
CA PRO A 22 -13.44 0.41 -13.25
C PRO A 22 -14.86 0.11 -12.72
N GLU A 23 -15.57 -0.88 -13.29
CA GLU A 23 -16.93 -1.27 -12.89
C GLU A 23 -17.05 -1.85 -11.46
N ARG A 24 -15.95 -2.29 -10.84
CA ARG A 24 -15.94 -2.70 -9.43
C ARG A 24 -15.66 -1.46 -8.58
N ALA A 25 -16.55 -1.13 -7.63
CA ALA A 25 -16.39 0.01 -6.74
C ALA A 25 -15.17 -0.17 -5.81
N LEU A 26 -13.96 0.15 -6.30
CA LEU A 26 -12.68 -0.08 -5.65
C LEU A 26 -12.19 1.11 -4.81
N GLY A 27 -13.04 2.12 -4.55
CA GLY A 27 -12.65 3.32 -3.80
C GLY A 27 -12.01 3.02 -2.44
N GLY A 28 -12.59 2.11 -1.65
CA GLY A 28 -12.00 1.69 -0.37
C GLY A 28 -10.67 0.94 -0.51
N VAL A 29 -10.49 0.20 -1.61
CA VAL A 29 -9.23 -0.48 -1.96
C VAL A 29 -8.15 0.56 -2.29
N ALA A 30 -8.50 1.53 -3.12
CA ALA A 30 -7.60 2.62 -3.53
C ALA A 30 -7.15 3.47 -2.33
N ILE A 31 -8.06 3.84 -1.42
CA ILE A 31 -7.73 4.61 -0.21
C ILE A 31 -6.79 3.83 0.70
N ALA A 32 -7.04 2.53 0.94
CA ALA A 32 -6.19 1.70 1.78
C ALA A 32 -4.76 1.58 1.21
N PHE A 33 -4.63 1.41 -0.11
CA PHE A 33 -3.32 1.40 -0.77
C PHE A 33 -2.63 2.77 -0.74
N LEU A 34 -3.35 3.85 -0.97
CA LEU A 34 -2.79 5.21 -0.95
C LEU A 34 -2.28 5.60 0.44
N LEU A 35 -3.05 5.30 1.50
CA LEU A 35 -2.61 5.47 2.88
C LEU A 35 -1.39 4.60 3.20
N GLY A 36 -1.38 3.35 2.74
CA GLY A 36 -0.23 2.47 2.88
C GLY A 36 1.03 3.07 2.24
N ILE A 37 0.93 3.61 1.02
CA ILE A 37 2.06 4.24 0.31
C ILE A 37 2.56 5.47 1.07
N LEU A 38 1.67 6.37 1.46
CA LEU A 38 2.05 7.60 2.15
C LEU A 38 2.72 7.33 3.50
N ILE A 39 2.16 6.43 4.30
CA ILE A 39 2.67 6.13 5.65
C ILE A 39 3.96 5.31 5.56
N PHE A 40 3.98 4.25 4.74
CA PHE A 40 5.13 3.35 4.65
C PHE A 40 6.32 3.99 3.94
N SER A 41 6.11 4.55 2.73
CA SER A 41 7.21 5.14 1.96
C SER A 41 7.61 6.49 2.54
N GLY A 42 6.64 7.29 3.01
CA GLY A 42 6.91 8.58 3.65
C GLY A 42 7.74 8.43 4.92
N SER A 43 7.42 7.46 5.80
CA SER A 43 8.22 7.23 7.02
C SER A 43 9.65 6.83 6.69
N LEU A 44 9.88 5.99 5.68
CA LEU A 44 11.21 5.55 5.27
C LEU A 44 12.04 6.66 4.62
N TYR A 45 11.43 7.53 3.81
CA TYR A 45 12.13 8.69 3.24
C TYR A 45 12.57 9.66 4.33
N VAL A 46 11.68 9.99 5.26
CA VAL A 46 12.01 10.88 6.38
C VAL A 46 13.06 10.24 7.30
N LEU A 47 12.95 8.93 7.57
CA LEU A 47 13.99 8.17 8.30
C LEU A 47 15.35 8.27 7.60
N ALA A 48 15.40 8.10 6.28
CA ALA A 48 16.66 8.12 5.52
C ALA A 48 17.30 9.52 5.44
N VAL A 49 16.49 10.58 5.33
CA VAL A 49 16.97 11.96 5.20
C VAL A 49 17.33 12.57 6.57
N PHE A 50 16.46 12.38 7.56
CA PHE A 50 16.57 13.04 8.87
C PHE A 50 17.13 12.13 9.97
N ASN A 51 17.36 10.85 9.67
CA ASN A 51 17.88 9.84 10.61
C ASN A 51 17.09 9.78 11.93
N LEU A 52 15.76 9.81 11.83
CA LEU A 52 14.83 9.84 12.96
C LEU A 52 14.30 8.41 13.27
N PRO A 53 14.94 7.64 14.17
CA PRO A 53 14.69 6.20 14.33
C PRO A 53 13.27 5.84 14.77
N PHE A 54 12.55 6.75 15.43
CA PHE A 54 11.16 6.51 15.86
C PHE A 54 10.19 6.32 14.68
N LEU A 55 10.49 6.87 13.49
CA LEU A 55 9.70 6.66 12.28
C LEU A 55 9.69 5.21 11.82
N GLY A 56 10.71 4.43 12.23
CA GLY A 56 10.73 2.98 12.03
C GLY A 56 9.53 2.29 12.68
N ALA A 57 9.00 2.81 13.79
CA ALA A 57 7.79 2.30 14.44
C ALA A 57 6.48 2.73 13.75
N ILE A 58 6.52 3.71 12.85
CA ILE A 58 5.37 4.18 12.07
C ILE A 58 5.20 3.36 10.78
N THR A 59 6.30 2.88 10.21
CA THR A 59 6.32 2.04 9.00
C THR A 59 5.36 0.83 9.04
N PRO A 60 5.21 0.06 10.14
CA PRO A 60 4.29 -1.07 10.22
C PRO A 60 2.82 -0.70 9.96
N PHE A 61 2.39 0.52 10.32
CA PHE A 61 1.01 0.96 10.10
C PHE A 61 0.68 1.10 8.62
N GLY A 62 1.64 1.53 7.80
CA GLY A 62 1.50 1.52 6.35
C GLY A 62 1.40 0.09 5.79
N GLY A 63 2.13 -0.85 6.38
CA GLY A 63 2.01 -2.29 6.09
C GLY A 63 0.62 -2.86 6.40
N VAL A 64 0.01 -2.48 7.52
CA VAL A 64 -1.37 -2.87 7.88
C VAL A 64 -2.37 -2.31 6.86
N ALA A 65 -2.22 -1.04 6.47
CA ALA A 65 -3.08 -0.45 5.43
C ALA A 65 -2.98 -1.20 4.09
N PHE A 66 -1.78 -1.71 3.74
CA PHE A 66 -1.61 -2.59 2.58
C PHE A 66 -2.33 -3.93 2.72
N ILE A 67 -2.23 -4.59 3.87
CA ILE A 67 -2.94 -5.85 4.12
C ILE A 67 -4.46 -5.63 3.98
N VAL A 68 -4.99 -4.53 4.56
CA VAL A 68 -6.41 -4.17 4.42
C VAL A 68 -6.79 -3.93 2.96
N GLY A 69 -5.95 -3.22 2.19
CA GLY A 69 -6.16 -3.01 0.75
C GLY A 69 -6.27 -4.32 -0.03
N TRP A 70 -5.38 -5.28 0.24
CA TRP A 70 -5.41 -6.61 -0.39
C TRP A 70 -6.63 -7.43 0.00
N VAL A 71 -7.04 -7.42 1.27
CA VAL A 71 -8.25 -8.12 1.72
C VAL A 71 -9.49 -7.54 1.04
N LEU A 72 -9.63 -6.22 1.04
CA LEU A 72 -10.74 -5.53 0.38
C LEU A 72 -10.77 -5.80 -1.13
N PHE A 73 -9.60 -5.84 -1.77
CA PHE A 73 -9.46 -6.17 -3.19
C PHE A 73 -9.94 -7.60 -3.45
N ALA A 74 -9.46 -8.58 -2.70
CA ALA A 74 -9.86 -9.98 -2.84
C ALA A 74 -11.38 -10.18 -2.64
N LEU A 75 -11.97 -9.50 -1.67
CA LEU A 75 -13.42 -9.53 -1.43
C LEU A 75 -14.21 -8.96 -2.61
N LYS A 76 -13.80 -7.80 -3.14
CA LYS A 76 -14.48 -7.18 -4.30
C LYS A 76 -14.26 -7.93 -5.61
N MET A 77 -13.16 -8.65 -5.75
CA MET A 77 -12.90 -9.50 -6.91
C MET A 77 -13.70 -10.81 -6.87
N ARG A 78 -14.06 -11.31 -5.68
CA ARG A 78 -14.90 -12.51 -5.47
C ARG A 78 -16.40 -12.24 -5.53
N GLY A 79 -16.84 -11.00 -5.39
CA GLY A 79 -18.24 -10.61 -5.62
C GLY A 79 -18.61 -10.80 -7.10
N LYS A 80 -19.59 -11.68 -7.35
CA LYS A 80 -20.32 -11.74 -8.62
C LYS A 80 -20.99 -10.40 -8.89
#